data_AF-A0A976DTM7-F1
#
_entry.id   AF-A0A976DTM7-F1
#
_cell.length_a   1.000
_cell.length_b   1.000
_cell.length_c   1.000
_cell.angle_alpha   90.00
_cell.angle_beta   90.00
_cell.angle_gamma   90.00
#
_symmetry.space_group_name_H-M   'P 1'
#
loop_
_entity.id
_entity.type
_entity.pdbx_description
1 polymer ?
#
loop_
_entity_poly.entity_id
_entity_poly.type
_entity_poly.pdbx_seq_one_letter_code
_entity_poly.pdbx_strand_id
1 'polypeptide(L)' 'IDIQPYGTSQAAEREDVLNIGGFSDAVFDQIAAFADGRMGPDHWVGEIQAVEL' A
#
# COMPACT_ATOMS: atom_id res chain seq x y z
N ILE A 1 1.76 11.16 6.87
CA ILE A 1 2.08 9.88 7.56
C ILE A 1 1.03 9.71 8.63
N ASP A 2 0.15 8.75 8.43
CA ASP A 2 -0.84 8.35 9.43
C ASP A 2 -0.23 7.22 10.26
N ILE A 3 -0.35 7.29 11.59
CA ILE A 3 0.31 6.35 12.52
C ILE A 3 -0.70 5.48 13.28
N GLN A 4 -2.00 5.66 13.01
CA GLN A 4 -3.07 4.92 13.67
C GLN A 4 -3.95 4.24 12.61
N PRO A 5 -4.35 2.97 12.82
CA PRO A 5 -5.18 2.25 11.86
C PRO A 5 -6.61 2.81 11.90
N TYR A 6 -7.02 3.43 10.81
CA TYR A 6 -8.39 3.90 10.59
C TYR A 6 -8.95 3.30 9.30
N GLY A 7 -10.28 3.20 9.19
CA GLY A 7 -10.95 2.77 7.96
C GLY A 7 -10.99 3.84 6.86
N THR A 8 -10.29 4.97 7.05
CA THR A 8 -10.28 6.12 6.15
C THR A 8 -8.84 6.53 5.86
N SER A 9 -8.53 6.86 4.61
CA SER A 9 -7.26 7.51 4.26
C SER A 9 -7.42 9.03 4.20
N GLN A 10 -6.40 9.75 4.64
CA GLN A 10 -6.30 11.21 4.46
C GLN A 10 -6.03 11.62 3.01
N ALA A 11 -5.48 10.71 2.20
CA ALA A 11 -5.22 10.93 0.79
C ALA A 11 -6.12 10.03 -0.07
N ALA A 12 -6.87 10.65 -0.97
CA ALA A 12 -7.68 9.92 -1.95
C ALA A 12 -6.79 9.06 -2.84
N GLU A 13 -7.27 7.87 -3.21
CA GLU A 13 -6.60 7.00 -4.18
C GLU A 13 -6.42 7.69 -5.53
N ARG A 14 -5.19 7.62 -6.04
CA ARG A 14 -4.77 8.14 -7.33
C ARG A 14 -3.60 7.30 -7.85
N GLU A 15 -3.41 7.31 -9.16
CA GLU A 15 -2.31 6.58 -9.82
C GLU A 15 -0.92 6.98 -9.29
N ASP A 16 -0.76 8.22 -8.82
CA ASP A 16 0.48 8.77 -8.28
C ASP A 16 0.53 8.84 -6.74
N VAL A 17 -0.45 8.22 -6.05
CA VAL A 17 -0.54 8.25 -4.58
C VAL A 17 -0.61 6.82 -4.02
N LEU A 18 0.39 6.47 -3.20
CA LEU A 18 0.43 5.21 -2.47
C LEU A 18 0.01 5.42 -1.01
N ASN A 19 -1.11 4.81 -0.62
CA ASN A 19 -1.53 4.70 0.78
C ASN A 19 -0.93 3.42 1.39
N ILE A 20 -0.21 3.56 2.51
CA ILE A 20 0.36 2.43 3.26
C ILE A 20 -0.11 2.50 4.70
N GLY A 21 -0.58 1.36 5.22
CA GLY A 21 -0.85 1.16 6.65
C GLY A 21 0.10 0.08 7.21
N GLY A 22 0.60 0.29 8.43
CA GLY A 22 1.50 -0.64 9.10
C GLY A 22 2.89 -0.06 9.35
N PHE A 23 3.67 -0.73 10.21
CA PHE A 23 4.97 -0.25 10.72
C PHE A 23 6.05 -1.34 10.67
N SER A 24 5.96 -2.27 9.72
CA SER A 24 6.95 -3.34 9.49
C SER A 24 7.81 -3.07 8.26
N ASP A 25 8.97 -3.73 8.17
CA ASP A 25 9.90 -3.59 7.04
C ASP A 25 9.29 -3.95 5.67
N ALA A 26 8.20 -4.73 5.66
CA ALA A 26 7.45 -5.07 4.45
C ALA A 26 6.92 -3.85 3.68
N VAL A 27 6.77 -2.69 4.34
CA VAL A 27 6.35 -1.44 3.66
C VAL A 27 7.40 -0.94 2.65
N PHE A 28 8.67 -1.26 2.83
CA PHE A 28 9.72 -0.81 1.91
C PHE A 28 9.67 -1.52 0.55
N ASP A 29 9.33 -2.81 0.52
CA ASP A 29 9.16 -3.57 -0.72
C ASP A 29 8.01 -3.00 -1.56
N GLN A 30 6.94 -2.59 -0.89
CA GLN A 30 5.81 -1.89 -1.51
C GLN A 30 6.17 -0.52 -2.07
N ILE A 31 6.95 0.27 -1.35
CA ILE A 31 7.42 1.57 -1.87
C ILE A 31 8.25 1.35 -3.14
N ALA A 32 9.12 0.33 -3.16
CA ALA A 32 9.94 0.02 -4.32
C ALA A 32 9.10 -0.43 -5.53
N ALA A 33 8.14 -1.32 -5.34
CA ALA A 33 7.27 -1.79 -6.42
C ALA A 33 6.37 -0.67 -7.00
N PHE A 34 5.90 0.26 -6.17
CA PHE A 34 5.17 1.44 -6.64
C PHE A 34 6.06 2.39 -7.44
N ALA A 35 7.27 2.69 -6.94
CA ALA A 35 8.23 3.56 -7.63
C ALA A 35 8.67 2.99 -8.99
N ASP A 36 8.73 1.67 -9.12
CA ASP A 36 9.02 0.97 -10.39
C ASP A 36 7.84 0.95 -11.37
N GLY A 37 6.66 1.49 -11.00
CA GLY A 37 5.45 1.44 -11.82
C GLY A 37 4.85 0.05 -11.96
N ARG A 38 5.21 -0.88 -11.05
CA ARG A 38 4.74 -2.28 -11.06
C ARG A 38 3.43 -2.48 -10.31
N MET A 39 2.88 -1.43 -9.69
CA MET A 39 1.57 -1.45 -9.05
C MET A 39 0.49 -0.84 -9.95
N GLY A 40 -0.36 -1.69 -10.52
CA GLY A 40 -1.67 -1.26 -11.04
C GLY A 40 -2.72 -1.17 -9.92
N PRO A 41 -3.92 -0.62 -10.19
CA PRO A 41 -4.99 -0.45 -9.20
C PRO A 41 -5.32 -1.73 -8.40
N ASP A 42 -5.18 -2.89 -9.04
CA ASP A 42 -5.52 -4.19 -8.47
C ASP A 42 -4.38 -4.84 -7.67
N HIS A 43 -3.16 -4.31 -7.75
CA HIS A 43 -1.96 -4.90 -7.13
C HIS A 43 -2.13 -5.04 -5.63
N TRP A 44 -2.70 -4.03 -4.97
CA TRP A 44 -2.80 -4.03 -3.51
C TRP A 44 -3.76 -5.10 -2.98
N VAL A 45 -4.86 -5.35 -3.70
CA VAL A 45 -5.81 -6.41 -3.37
C VAL A 45 -5.17 -7.78 -3.55
N GLY A 46 -4.35 -7.95 -4.59
CA GLY A 46 -3.60 -9.19 -4.83
C GLY A 46 -2.60 -9.52 -3.72
N GLU A 47 -1.84 -8.54 -3.25
CA GLU A 47 -0.86 -8.74 -2.17
C GLU A 47 -1.53 -9.07 -0.83
N ILE A 48 -2.67 -8.45 -0.51
CA ILE A 48 -3.46 -8.79 0.69
C ILE A 48 -3.95 -10.24 0.64
N GLN A 49 -4.34 -10.73 -0.54
CA GLN A 49 -4.75 -12.13 -0.73
C GLN A 49 -3.58 -13.12 -0.68
N ALA A 50 -2.37 -12.67 -1.03
CA ALA A 50 -1.17 -13.50 -1.01
C ALA A 50 -0.59 -13.70 0.41
N VAL A 51 -0.96 -12.84 1.37
CA VAL A 51 -0.64 -13.05 2.78
C VAL A 51 -1.61 -14.09 3.35
N GLU A 52 -1.13 -15.33 3.46
CA GLU A 52 -1.84 -16.44 4.10
C GLU A 52 -1.94 -16.20 5.63
N LEU A 53 -3.15 -16.36 6.20
CA LEU A 53 -3.45 -16.15 7.63
C LEU A 53 -2.95 -17.28 8.53
#